data_AF-A0A7Y2Y1Q2-F1
#
_entry.id   AF-A0A7Y2Y1Q2-F1
#
_cell.length_a   1.000
_cell.length_b   1.000
_cell.length_c   1.000
_cell.angle_alpha   90.00
_cell.angle_beta   90.00
_cell.angle_gamma   90.00
#
_symmetry.space_group_name_H-M   'P 1'
#
loop_
_entity.id
_entity.type
_entity.pdbx_description
1 polymer ?
#
loop_
_entity_poly.entity_id
_entity_poly.type
_entity_poly.pdbx_seq_one_letter_code
_entity_poly.pdbx_strand_id
1 'polypeptide(L)'
;MMEAFFEYMLKSSGILLIFYITYLLLLQKETLFKENRRFLLFGLICAAICPLISIPVYVEMTPISIASTSSGIVGESTPISESRIDPWMLGFLLYLAGLIFWLSKFGLQLWSLRTTLRKAVTMKKDKNIRFMETDEPIAPFSFFNYIVYNPKLYDGSELKSILAHEKAHCEQKHSFDILISQVFTILLWINPFSFMYHNKIRQNLEFLADASAM
;
A
#
# COMPACT_ATOMS: atom_id res chain seq x y z
N MET A 1 -6.43 -22.64 -8.98
CA MET A 1 -5.39 -21.59 -8.93
C MET A 1 -5.97 -20.21 -8.56
N MET A 2 -7.04 -19.75 -9.23
CA MET A 2 -7.66 -18.46 -8.90
C MET A 2 -8.30 -18.44 -7.51
N GLU A 3 -8.88 -19.55 -7.06
CA GLU A 3 -9.39 -19.71 -5.68
C GLU A 3 -8.31 -19.42 -4.62
N ALA A 4 -7.15 -20.07 -4.73
CA ALA A 4 -6.03 -19.86 -3.81
C ALA A 4 -5.52 -18.40 -3.82
N PHE A 5 -5.61 -17.72 -4.97
CA PHE A 5 -5.29 -16.29 -5.07
C PHE A 5 -6.26 -15.43 -4.27
N PHE A 6 -7.57 -15.67 -4.38
CA PHE A 6 -8.56 -14.92 -3.59
C PHE A 6 -8.50 -15.26 -2.10
N GLU A 7 -8.22 -16.52 -1.76
CA GLU A 7 -7.96 -16.93 -0.37
C GLU A 7 -6.75 -16.19 0.22
N TYR A 8 -5.65 -16.09 -0.54
CA TYR A 8 -4.48 -15.30 -0.16
C TYR A 8 -4.85 -13.83 0.06
N MET A 9 -5.58 -13.21 -0.88
CA MET A 9 -6.00 -11.81 -0.77
C MET A 9 -6.89 -11.55 0.45
N LEU A 10 -7.78 -12.49 0.77
CA LEU A 10 -8.63 -12.41 1.95
C LEU A 10 -7.82 -12.49 3.24
N LYS A 11 -6.90 -13.47 3.34
CA LYS A 11 -5.99 -13.59 4.49
C LYS A 11 -5.11 -12.35 4.67
N SER A 12 -4.51 -11.86 3.57
CA SER A 12 -3.70 -10.64 3.56
C SER A 12 -4.49 -9.42 4.05
N SER A 13 -5.72 -9.28 3.56
CA SER A 13 -6.62 -8.19 3.95
C SER A 13 -7.02 -8.26 5.43
N GLY A 14 -7.30 -9.46 5.93
CA GLY A 14 -7.61 -9.68 7.35
C GLY A 14 -6.44 -9.33 8.28
N ILE A 15 -5.22 -9.72 7.91
CA ILE A 15 -4.02 -9.35 8.67
C ILE A 15 -3.82 -7.84 8.68
N LEU A 16 -3.92 -7.18 7.51
CA LEU A 16 -3.80 -5.73 7.42
C LEU A 16 -4.85 -5.02 8.28
N LEU A 17 -6.09 -5.53 8.30
CA LEU A 17 -7.16 -5.01 9.14
C LEU A 17 -6.85 -5.16 10.64
N ILE A 18 -6.29 -6.30 11.08
CA ILE A 18 -5.88 -6.49 12.47
C ILE A 18 -4.82 -5.46 12.87
N PHE A 19 -3.79 -5.26 12.03
CA PHE A 19 -2.77 -4.23 12.26
C PHE A 19 -3.39 -2.82 12.29
N TYR A 20 -4.32 -2.54 11.37
CA TYR A 20 -5.02 -1.27 11.33
C TYR A 20 -5.77 -0.96 12.63
N ILE A 21 -6.60 -1.90 13.09
CA ILE A 21 -7.39 -1.75 14.33
C ILE A 21 -6.47 -1.63 15.55
N THR A 22 -5.42 -2.47 15.61
CA THR A 22 -4.43 -2.42 16.69
C THR A 22 -3.76 -1.04 16.74
N TYR A 23 -3.39 -0.49 15.59
CA TYR A 23 -2.83 0.85 15.52
C TYR A 23 -3.82 1.92 16.03
N LEU A 24 -5.07 1.88 15.56
CA LEU A 24 -6.09 2.87 15.96
C LEU A 24 -6.37 2.87 17.47
N LEU A 25 -6.49 1.68 18.06
CA LEU A 25 -6.89 1.54 19.46
C LEU A 25 -5.74 1.81 20.43
N LEU A 26 -4.53 1.38 20.08
CA LEU A 26 -3.41 1.33 21.02
C LEU A 26 -2.29 2.34 20.72
N LEU A 27 -2.01 2.64 19.44
CA LEU A 27 -0.79 3.38 19.05
C LEU A 27 -1.06 4.79 18.55
N GLN A 28 -2.23 5.05 17.97
CA GLN A 28 -2.50 6.33 17.30
C GLN A 28 -2.41 7.54 18.24
N LYS A 29 -2.71 7.35 19.54
CA LYS A 29 -2.70 8.43 20.54
C LYS A 29 -1.33 8.62 21.20
N GLU A 30 -0.38 7.72 20.94
CA GLU A 30 0.96 7.78 21.50
C GLU A 30 1.86 8.70 20.66
N THR A 31 2.75 9.45 21.32
CA THR A 31 3.73 10.33 20.65
C THR A 31 5.00 9.60 20.18
N LEU A 32 5.02 8.26 20.30
CA LEU A 32 6.11 7.39 19.87
C LEU A 32 6.09 7.15 18.35
N PHE A 33 6.14 8.21 17.55
CA PHE A 33 5.93 8.16 16.10
C PHE A 33 6.91 7.26 15.34
N LYS A 34 8.13 7.08 15.87
CA LYS A 34 9.13 6.16 15.29
C LYS A 34 8.71 4.70 15.43
N GLU A 35 8.16 4.32 16.59
CA GLU A 35 7.67 2.96 16.82
C GLU A 35 6.37 2.72 16.05
N ASN A 36 5.50 3.73 15.98
CA ASN A 36 4.31 3.69 15.13
C ASN A 36 4.66 3.47 13.65
N ARG A 37 5.69 4.13 13.12
CA ARG A 37 6.20 3.91 11.76
C ARG A 37 6.63 2.45 11.57
N ARG A 38 7.44 1.92 12.48
CA ARG A 38 7.92 0.52 12.42
C ARG A 38 6.77 -0.47 12.45
N PHE A 39 5.82 -0.28 13.37
CA PHE A 39 4.64 -1.12 13.49
C PHE A 39 3.81 -1.11 12.21
N LEU A 40 3.55 0.08 11.64
CA LEU A 40 2.76 0.20 10.42
C LEU A 40 3.43 -0.48 9.21
N LEU A 41 4.74 -0.28 9.03
CA LEU A 41 5.48 -0.93 7.94
C LEU A 41 5.58 -2.45 8.14
N PHE A 42 5.78 -2.89 9.39
CA PHE A 42 5.77 -4.31 9.73
C PHE A 42 4.43 -4.97 9.40
N GLY A 43 3.31 -4.28 9.65
CA GLY A 43 1.99 -4.76 9.25
C GLY A 43 1.84 -5.00 7.74
N LEU A 44 2.44 -4.16 6.89
CA LEU A 44 2.48 -4.41 5.44
C LEU A 44 3.26 -5.69 5.11
N ILE A 45 4.43 -5.86 5.73
CA ILE A 45 5.27 -7.05 5.54
C ILE A 45 4.52 -8.32 5.99
N CYS A 46 3.89 -8.30 7.17
CA CYS A 46 3.07 -9.41 7.66
C CYS A 46 1.90 -9.71 6.73
N ALA A 47 1.18 -8.68 6.25
CA ALA A 47 0.08 -8.88 5.31
C ALA A 47 0.53 -9.56 4.01
N ALA A 48 1.77 -9.34 3.55
CA ALA A 48 2.31 -10.02 2.38
C ALA A 48 2.84 -11.44 2.69
N ILE A 49 3.55 -11.62 3.80
CA ILE A 49 4.30 -12.84 4.06
C ILE A 49 3.47 -13.90 4.80
N CYS A 50 2.73 -13.51 5.84
CA CYS A 50 2.04 -14.46 6.70
C CYS A 50 1.02 -15.36 5.97
N PRO A 51 0.24 -14.88 4.98
CA PRO A 51 -0.67 -15.75 4.24
C PRO A 51 0.01 -16.85 3.41
N LEU A 52 1.31 -16.72 3.12
CA LEU A 52 2.10 -17.72 2.39
C LEU A 52 2.51 -18.91 3.28
N ILE A 53 2.43 -18.75 4.60
CA ILE A 53 2.78 -19.78 5.56
C ILE A 53 1.60 -20.76 5.65
N SER A 54 1.76 -21.95 5.06
CA SER A 54 0.77 -23.02 5.14
C SER A 54 0.91 -23.78 6.47
N ILE A 55 -0.10 -23.68 7.33
CA ILE A 55 -0.18 -24.49 8.55
C ILE A 55 -0.90 -25.79 8.18
N PRO A 56 -0.25 -26.97 8.23
CA PRO A 56 -0.93 -28.22 7.93
C PRO A 56 -1.96 -28.52 9.02
N VAL A 57 -3.23 -28.59 8.64
CA VAL A 57 -4.30 -29.06 9.53
C VAL A 57 -4.38 -30.58 9.38
N TYR A 58 -4.03 -31.29 10.44
CA TYR A 58 -4.21 -32.74 10.49
C TYR A 58 -5.69 -33.04 10.72
N VAL A 59 -6.34 -33.63 9.72
CA VAL A 59 -7.70 -34.16 9.86
C VAL A 59 -7.58 -35.66 10.08
N GLU A 60 -8.00 -36.14 11.25
CA GLU A 60 -8.16 -37.57 11.49
C GLU A 60 -9.32 -38.08 10.62
N MET A 61 -9.00 -38.94 9.65
CA MET A 61 -10.04 -39.60 8.86
C MET A 61 -10.63 -40.74 9.70
N THR A 62 -11.89 -40.60 10.10
CA THR A 62 -12.67 -41.74 10.60
C THR A 62 -13.07 -42.60 9.40
N PRO A 63 -12.82 -43.91 9.41
CA PRO A 63 -13.17 -44.77 8.28
C PRO A 63 -14.69 -44.86 8.14
N ILE A 64 -15.20 -44.39 7.00
CA ILE A 64 -16.60 -44.57 6.60
C ILE A 64 -16.75 -46.02 6.11
N SER A 65 -17.58 -46.81 6.79
CA SER A 65 -17.97 -48.14 6.34
C SER A 65 -18.92 -48.01 5.15
N ILE A 66 -18.45 -48.34 3.94
CA ILE A 66 -19.23 -48.31 2.71
C ILE A 66 -20.09 -49.58 2.67
N ALA A 67 -21.39 -49.45 2.93
CA ALA A 67 -22.36 -50.48 2.57
C ALA A 67 -22.52 -50.47 1.03
N SER A 68 -22.11 -51.56 0.38
CA SER A 68 -22.24 -51.73 -1.06
C SER A 68 -23.70 -51.93 -1.45
N THR A 69 -24.35 -50.89 -1.97
CA THR A 69 -25.64 -51.04 -2.65
C THR A 69 -25.40 -50.99 -4.16
N SER A 70 -25.36 -52.16 -4.79
CA SER A 70 -25.43 -52.28 -6.24
C SER A 70 -26.86 -52.02 -6.69
N SER A 71 -27.08 -51.00 -7.54
CA SER A 71 -28.08 -51.05 -8.64
C SER A 71 -28.09 -49.75 -9.43
N GLY A 72 -28.14 -49.89 -10.76
CA GLY A 72 -28.64 -48.88 -11.68
C GLY A 72 -27.63 -48.42 -12.72
N ILE A 73 -27.51 -49.15 -13.83
CA ILE A 73 -27.04 -48.57 -15.09
C ILE A 73 -28.09 -47.53 -15.49
N VAL A 74 -27.75 -46.25 -15.34
CA VAL A 74 -28.55 -45.12 -15.83
C VAL A 74 -27.74 -44.47 -16.95
N GLY A 75 -28.39 -44.31 -18.10
CA GLY A 75 -27.79 -43.95 -19.38
C GLY A 75 -26.95 -42.67 -19.32
N GLU A 76 -25.84 -42.73 -20.04
CA GLU A 76 -24.92 -41.62 -20.23
C GLU A 76 -25.55 -40.60 -21.19
N SER A 77 -26.33 -39.68 -20.63
CA SER A 77 -26.61 -38.41 -21.30
C SER A 77 -25.35 -37.57 -21.23
N THR A 78 -24.66 -37.37 -22.35
CA THR A 78 -23.61 -36.36 -22.47
C THR A 78 -24.22 -35.01 -22.08
N PRO A 79 -23.85 -34.38 -20.96
CA PRO A 79 -24.33 -33.05 -20.67
C PRO A 79 -23.76 -32.14 -21.75
N ILE A 80 -24.64 -31.47 -22.49
CA ILE A 80 -24.26 -30.34 -23.33
C ILE A 80 -23.62 -29.35 -22.35
N SER A 81 -22.30 -29.21 -22.42
CA SER A 81 -21.55 -28.28 -21.60
C SER A 81 -21.94 -26.88 -22.05
N GLU A 82 -23.02 -26.33 -21.49
CA GLU A 82 -23.24 -24.89 -21.51
C GLU A 82 -21.93 -24.25 -21.04
N SER A 83 -21.35 -23.40 -21.88
CA SER A 83 -20.17 -22.60 -21.56
C SER A 83 -20.53 -21.63 -20.44
N ARG A 84 -20.63 -22.14 -19.21
CA ARG A 84 -20.79 -21.34 -18.01
C ARG A 84 -19.47 -20.65 -17.76
N ILE A 85 -19.50 -19.32 -17.75
CA ILE A 85 -18.35 -18.51 -17.39
C ILE A 85 -17.98 -18.89 -15.95
N ASP A 86 -16.75 -19.34 -15.75
CA ASP A 86 -16.21 -19.63 -14.42
C ASP A 86 -16.23 -18.34 -13.57
N PRO A 87 -16.98 -18.29 -12.45
CA PRO A 87 -17.05 -17.11 -11.59
C PRO A 87 -15.67 -16.64 -11.10
N TRP A 88 -14.74 -17.56 -10.90
CA TRP A 88 -13.39 -17.23 -10.47
C TRP A 88 -12.58 -16.54 -11.57
N MET A 89 -12.78 -16.95 -12.82
CA MET A 89 -12.19 -16.28 -13.98
C MET A 89 -12.71 -14.87 -14.13
N LEU A 90 -14.03 -14.68 -14.00
CA LEU A 90 -14.65 -13.35 -14.07
C LEU A 90 -14.13 -12.44 -12.94
N GLY A 91 -14.08 -12.96 -11.71
CA GLY A 91 -13.55 -12.24 -10.56
C GLY A 91 -12.08 -11.84 -10.77
N PHE A 92 -11.26 -12.74 -11.30
CA PHE A 92 -9.84 -12.45 -11.57
C PHE A 92 -9.66 -11.38 -12.66
N LEU A 93 -10.47 -11.42 -13.72
CA LEU A 93 -10.44 -10.40 -14.77
C LEU A 93 -10.86 -9.03 -14.24
N LEU A 94 -11.89 -8.98 -13.39
CA LEU A 94 -12.31 -7.75 -12.70
C LEU A 94 -11.21 -7.21 -11.78
N TYR A 95 -10.56 -8.10 -11.02
CA TYR A 95 -9.41 -7.75 -10.20
C TYR A 95 -8.30 -7.09 -11.05
N LEU A 96 -7.97 -7.70 -12.20
CA LEU A 96 -6.92 -7.21 -13.10
C LEU A 96 -7.29 -5.86 -13.72
N ALA A 97 -8.55 -5.66 -14.11
CA ALA A 97 -9.03 -4.39 -14.63
C ALA A 97 -8.87 -3.25 -13.60
N GLY A 98 -9.27 -3.49 -12.34
CA GLY A 98 -9.08 -2.52 -11.26
C GLY A 98 -7.60 -2.27 -10.95
N LEU A 99 -6.77 -3.33 -10.97
CA LEU A 99 -5.32 -3.21 -10.77
C LEU A 99 -4.68 -2.31 -11.85
N ILE A 100 -5.04 -2.50 -13.12
CA ILE A 100 -4.55 -1.67 -14.24
C ILE A 100 -4.99 -0.21 -14.05
N PHE A 101 -6.24 0.03 -13.66
CA PHE A 101 -6.74 1.37 -13.40
C PHE A 101 -5.93 2.09 -12.32
N TRP A 102 -5.72 1.45 -11.17
CA TRP A 102 -4.97 2.03 -10.06
C TRP A 102 -3.48 2.21 -10.37
N LEU A 103 -2.86 1.25 -11.08
CA LEU A 103 -1.48 1.39 -11.57
C LEU A 103 -1.34 2.55 -12.56
N SER A 104 -2.29 2.73 -13.48
CA SER A 104 -2.26 3.83 -14.45
C SER A 104 -2.36 5.18 -13.75
N LYS A 105 -3.29 5.32 -12.78
CA LYS A 105 -3.41 6.52 -11.95
C LYS A 105 -2.11 6.83 -11.20
N PHE A 106 -1.49 5.81 -10.59
CA PHE A 106 -0.23 5.97 -9.89
C PHE A 106 0.93 6.36 -10.83
N GLY A 107 0.98 5.77 -12.03
CA GLY A 107 1.94 6.12 -13.06
C GLY A 107 1.82 7.58 -13.53
N LEU A 108 0.59 8.08 -13.69
CA LEU A 108 0.34 9.49 -14.01
C LEU A 108 0.81 10.44 -12.89
N GLN A 109 0.60 10.07 -11.62
CA GLN A 109 1.10 10.85 -10.48
C GLN A 109 2.64 10.93 -10.47
N LEU A 110 3.31 9.80 -10.69
CA LEU A 110 4.78 9.77 -10.79
C LEU A 110 5.30 10.54 -12.00
N TRP A 111 4.57 10.52 -13.12
CA TRP A 111 4.95 11.29 -14.30
C TRP A 111 4.80 12.79 -14.03
N SER A 112 3.70 13.24 -13.44
CA SER A 112 3.49 14.63 -13.04
C SER A 112 4.64 15.12 -12.13
N LEU A 113 4.96 14.35 -11.08
CA LEU A 113 6.11 14.63 -10.21
C LEU A 113 7.43 14.73 -10.97
N ARG A 114 7.70 13.79 -11.88
CA ARG A 114 8.91 13.82 -12.72
C ARG A 114 8.97 15.05 -13.61
N THR A 115 7.82 15.52 -14.14
CA THR A 115 7.79 16.74 -14.95
C THR A 115 8.12 17.97 -14.12
N THR A 116 7.58 18.10 -12.91
CA THR A 116 7.91 19.22 -11.99
C THR A 116 9.40 19.20 -11.61
N LEU A 117 9.93 18.03 -11.25
CA LEU A 117 11.36 17.89 -10.89
C LEU A 117 12.32 18.22 -12.05
N ARG A 118 11.90 18.01 -13.31
CA ARG A 118 12.71 18.35 -14.49
C ARG A 118 12.71 19.84 -14.82
N LYS A 119 11.64 20.56 -14.46
CA LYS A 119 11.54 22.01 -14.66
C LYS A 119 12.25 22.80 -13.58
N ALA A 120 12.34 22.24 -12.36
CA ALA A 120 12.94 22.92 -11.24
C ALA A 120 14.46 23.06 -11.40
N VAL A 121 14.99 24.23 -11.02
CA VAL A 121 16.42 24.53 -11.15
C VAL A 121 17.11 24.17 -9.84
N THR A 122 18.19 23.38 -9.91
CA THR A 122 18.97 23.02 -8.72
C THR A 122 19.86 24.17 -8.30
N MET A 123 19.59 24.76 -7.14
CA MET A 123 20.31 25.95 -6.65
C MET A 123 21.37 25.61 -5.60
N LYS A 124 21.09 24.63 -4.74
CA LYS A 124 22.00 24.24 -3.65
C LYS A 124 21.99 22.74 -3.42
N LYS A 125 23.15 22.20 -3.07
CA LYS A 125 23.32 20.83 -2.60
C LYS A 125 23.85 20.87 -1.16
N ASP A 126 23.12 20.25 -0.23
CA ASP A 126 23.56 20.02 1.15
C ASP A 126 23.62 18.51 1.39
N LYS A 127 24.83 17.98 1.60
CA LYS A 127 25.09 16.53 1.64
C LYS A 127 24.52 15.81 0.40
N ASN A 128 23.50 14.97 0.61
CA ASN A 128 22.81 14.23 -0.45
C ASN A 128 21.50 14.89 -0.90
N ILE A 129 21.07 15.98 -0.26
CA ILE A 129 19.80 16.67 -0.53
C ILE A 129 20.03 17.80 -1.53
N ARG A 130 19.15 17.88 -2.53
CA ARG A 130 19.14 18.93 -3.57
C ARG A 130 17.95 19.86 -3.33
N PHE A 131 18.27 21.14 -3.13
CA PHE A 131 17.30 22.23 -3.03
C PHE A 131 17.05 22.76 -4.44
N MET A 132 15.80 22.69 -4.85
CA MET A 132 15.32 23.03 -6.18
C MET A 132 14.32 24.17 -6.09
N GLU A 133 14.60 25.26 -6.79
CA GLU A 133 13.68 26.39 -6.86
C GLU A 133 12.80 26.28 -8.10
N THR A 134 11.55 26.69 -7.95
CA THR A 134 10.58 26.78 -9.04
C THR A 134 9.83 28.10 -8.95
N ASP A 135 9.51 28.67 -10.11
CA ASP A 135 8.63 29.82 -10.24
C ASP A 135 7.14 29.42 -10.27
N GLU A 136 6.83 28.12 -10.36
CA GLU A 136 5.46 27.64 -10.31
C GLU A 136 4.86 27.89 -8.89
N PRO A 137 3.59 28.33 -8.78
CA PRO A 137 2.95 28.62 -7.51
C PRO A 137 2.49 27.33 -6.81
N ILE A 138 3.44 26.49 -6.43
CA ILE A 138 3.21 25.19 -5.78
C ILE A 138 3.68 25.21 -4.34
N ALA A 139 2.98 24.48 -3.47
CA ALA A 139 3.43 24.27 -2.10
C ALA A 139 4.76 23.50 -2.10
N PRO A 140 5.68 23.81 -1.16
CA PRO A 140 6.91 23.07 -0.98
C PRO A 140 6.61 21.59 -0.77
N PHE A 141 7.47 20.76 -1.34
CA PHE A 141 7.39 19.33 -1.14
C PHE A 141 8.77 18.70 -1.29
N SER A 142 8.91 17.53 -0.69
CA SER A 142 10.09 16.70 -0.78
C SER A 142 9.79 15.36 -1.44
N PHE A 143 10.73 14.89 -2.24
CA PHE A 143 10.68 13.57 -2.82
C PHE A 143 12.08 12.95 -2.91
N PHE A 144 12.26 11.81 -2.24
CA PHE A 144 13.57 11.19 -1.99
C PHE A 144 14.58 12.20 -1.44
N ASN A 145 15.49 12.69 -2.28
CA ASN A 145 16.57 13.59 -1.91
C ASN A 145 16.40 14.99 -2.56
N TYR A 146 15.20 15.31 -3.03
CA TYR A 146 14.86 16.58 -3.65
C TYR A 146 13.90 17.34 -2.75
N ILE A 147 14.16 18.63 -2.55
CA ILE A 147 13.23 19.57 -1.94
C ILE A 147 12.92 20.62 -2.99
N VAL A 148 11.66 20.72 -3.40
CA VAL A 148 11.19 21.71 -4.38
C VAL A 148 10.40 22.76 -3.62
N TYR A 149 10.72 24.04 -3.81
CA TYR A 149 10.01 25.15 -3.20
C TYR A 149 10.02 26.39 -4.09
N ASN A 150 9.07 27.29 -3.87
CA ASN A 150 9.04 28.60 -4.50
C ASN A 150 9.41 29.66 -3.45
N PRO A 151 10.59 30.30 -3.53
CA PRO A 151 11.04 31.28 -2.54
C PRO A 151 10.18 32.55 -2.51
N LYS A 152 9.38 32.83 -3.55
CA LYS A 152 8.56 34.04 -3.64
C LYS A 152 7.25 33.94 -2.85
N LEU A 153 6.87 32.75 -2.39
CA LEU A 153 5.60 32.51 -1.70
C LEU A 153 5.69 32.64 -0.17
N TYR A 154 6.91 32.68 0.39
CA TYR A 154 7.14 32.58 1.83
C TYR A 154 8.13 33.64 2.30
N ASP A 155 7.91 34.19 3.49
CA ASP A 155 8.88 35.06 4.17
C ASP A 155 10.02 34.25 4.81
N GLY A 156 11.14 34.92 5.08
CA GLY A 156 12.40 34.22 5.39
C GLY A 156 12.38 33.33 6.64
N SER A 157 11.56 33.68 7.64
CA SER A 157 11.41 32.87 8.85
C SER A 157 10.56 31.63 8.62
N GLU A 158 9.44 31.79 7.90
CA GLU A 158 8.54 30.71 7.51
C GLU A 158 9.25 29.72 6.57
N LEU A 159 9.94 30.23 5.55
CA LEU A 159 10.70 29.41 4.61
C LEU A 159 11.74 28.54 5.31
N LYS A 160 12.43 29.07 6.33
CA LYS A 160 13.41 28.29 7.10
C LYS A 160 12.74 27.13 7.85
N SER A 161 11.57 27.36 8.44
CA SER A 161 10.80 26.31 9.12
C SER A 161 10.31 25.25 8.13
N ILE A 162 9.76 25.67 6.98
CA ILE A 162 9.29 24.75 5.95
C ILE A 162 10.44 23.90 5.40
N LEU A 163 11.58 24.51 5.08
CA LEU A 163 12.74 23.77 4.59
C LEU A 163 13.31 22.80 5.63
N ALA A 164 13.20 23.09 6.93
CA ALA A 164 13.57 22.15 7.99
C ALA A 164 12.63 20.94 8.02
N HIS A 165 11.31 21.16 7.91
CA HIS A 165 10.30 20.10 7.80
C HIS A 165 10.52 19.23 6.55
N GLU A 166 10.67 19.83 5.36
CA GLU A 166 10.92 19.10 4.12
C GLU A 166 12.26 18.34 4.15
N LYS A 167 13.27 18.89 4.82
CA LYS A 167 14.54 18.20 5.04
C LYS A 167 14.35 16.94 5.89
N ALA A 168 13.51 16.97 6.92
CA ALA A 168 13.22 15.80 7.74
C ALA A 168 12.61 14.65 6.91
N HIS A 169 11.71 14.95 5.97
CA HIS A 169 11.17 13.94 5.04
C HIS A 169 12.26 13.27 4.19
N CYS A 170 13.20 14.05 3.66
CA CYS A 170 14.33 13.53 2.91
C CYS A 170 15.25 12.65 3.77
N GLU A 171 15.68 13.16 4.93
CA GLU A 171 16.62 12.46 5.81
C GLU A 171 16.06 11.14 6.35
N GLN A 172 14.76 11.11 6.65
CA GLN A 172 14.06 9.92 7.14
C GLN A 172 13.51 9.02 6.02
N LYS A 173 13.74 9.38 4.75
CA LYS A 173 13.33 8.64 3.54
C LYS A 173 11.82 8.40 3.43
N HIS A 174 10.99 9.35 3.87
CA HIS A 174 9.53 9.22 3.91
C HIS A 174 8.89 8.87 2.56
N SER A 175 9.50 9.30 1.44
CA SER A 175 9.03 8.93 0.10
C SER A 175 9.02 7.42 -0.13
N PHE A 176 9.96 6.66 0.45
CA PHE A 176 9.96 5.21 0.32
C PHE A 176 8.76 4.58 1.04
N ASP A 177 8.45 5.05 2.25
CA ASP A 177 7.31 4.58 3.04
C ASP A 177 5.96 4.86 2.35
N ILE A 178 5.85 6.04 1.71
CA ILE A 178 4.67 6.40 0.92
C ILE A 178 4.56 5.51 -0.33
N LEU A 179 5.66 5.28 -1.07
CA LEU A 179 5.64 4.45 -2.27
C LEU A 179 5.28 3.00 -1.95
N ILE A 180 5.90 2.40 -0.93
CA ILE A 180 5.61 1.01 -0.56
C ILE A 180 4.16 0.86 -0.11
N SER A 181 3.65 1.75 0.76
CA SER A 181 2.26 1.69 1.20
C SER A 181 1.26 1.93 0.07
N GLN A 182 1.60 2.79 -0.91
CA GLN A 182 0.79 2.98 -2.11
C GLN A 182 0.76 1.73 -2.99
N VAL A 183 1.90 1.04 -3.18
CA VAL A 183 1.95 -0.24 -3.91
C VAL A 183 1.05 -1.29 -3.24
N PHE A 184 1.11 -1.42 -1.92
CA PHE A 184 0.22 -2.33 -1.18
C PHE A 184 -1.25 -1.96 -1.33
N THR A 185 -1.58 -0.66 -1.30
CA THR A 185 -2.94 -0.17 -1.52
C THR A 185 -3.45 -0.51 -2.92
N ILE A 186 -2.59 -0.41 -3.94
CA ILE A 186 -2.92 -0.78 -5.33
C ILE A 186 -3.11 -2.29 -5.47
N LEU A 187 -2.26 -3.11 -4.84
CA LEU A 187 -2.40 -4.57 -4.87
C LEU A 187 -3.65 -5.04 -4.11
N LEU A 188 -3.96 -4.41 -2.99
CA LEU A 188 -5.13 -4.71 -2.15
C LEU A 188 -6.28 -3.73 -2.40
N TRP A 189 -6.44 -3.22 -3.62
CA TRP A 189 -7.40 -2.16 -3.92
C TRP A 189 -8.87 -2.53 -3.64
N ILE A 190 -9.20 -3.82 -3.63
CA ILE A 190 -10.52 -4.32 -3.26
C ILE A 190 -10.79 -4.10 -1.76
N ASN A 191 -9.73 -4.05 -0.94
CA ASN A 191 -9.81 -3.84 0.50
C ASN A 191 -9.81 -2.33 0.83
N PRO A 192 -10.92 -1.74 1.29
CA PRO A 192 -10.99 -0.32 1.64
C PRO A 192 -10.03 0.07 2.77
N PHE A 193 -9.73 -0.87 3.68
CA PHE A 193 -8.82 -0.62 4.79
C PHE A 193 -7.38 -0.39 4.33
N SER A 194 -6.99 -0.86 3.14
CA SER A 194 -5.66 -0.59 2.60
C SER A 194 -5.43 0.92 2.37
N PHE A 195 -6.43 1.62 1.83
CA PHE A 195 -6.41 3.08 1.66
C PHE A 195 -6.36 3.80 3.01
N MET A 196 -7.15 3.34 3.98
CA MET A 196 -7.17 3.92 5.32
C MET A 196 -5.82 3.71 6.03
N TYR A 197 -5.20 2.55 5.83
CA TYR A 197 -3.88 2.22 6.38
C TYR A 197 -2.79 3.09 5.77
N HIS A 198 -2.79 3.27 4.44
CA HIS A 198 -1.89 4.20 3.75
C HIS A 198 -2.01 5.63 4.31
N ASN A 199 -3.24 6.11 4.54
CA ASN A 199 -3.46 7.42 5.14
C ASN A 199 -2.87 7.52 6.56
N LYS A 200 -2.90 6.44 7.35
CA LYS A 200 -2.28 6.42 8.68
C LYS A 200 -0.75 6.38 8.64
N ILE A 201 -0.16 5.69 7.67
CA ILE A 201 1.28 5.80 7.40
C ILE A 201 1.63 7.25 7.09
N ARG A 202 0.93 7.88 6.14
CA ARG A 202 1.18 9.28 5.77
C ARG A 202 1.09 10.21 6.98
N GLN A 203 -0.01 10.12 7.74
CA GLN A 203 -0.21 10.93 8.95
C GLN A 203 0.93 10.77 9.97
N ASN A 204 1.40 9.54 10.21
CA ASN A 204 2.50 9.32 11.13
C ASN A 204 3.84 9.88 10.62
N LEU A 205 4.06 9.90 9.30
CA LEU A 205 5.26 10.50 8.70
C LEU A 205 5.25 12.03 8.80
N GLU A 206 4.09 12.67 8.68
CA GLU A 206 3.93 14.11 8.96
C GLU A 206 4.29 14.42 10.42
N PHE A 207 3.76 13.65 11.38
CA PHE A 207 4.11 13.82 12.80
C PHE A 207 5.61 13.65 13.08
N LEU A 208 6.28 12.74 12.38
CA LEU A 208 7.74 12.57 12.47
C LEU A 208 8.49 13.77 11.91
N ALA A 209 8.02 14.34 10.80
CA ALA A 209 8.64 15.51 10.19
C ALA A 209 8.47 16.75 11.07
N ASP A 210 7.25 17.00 11.56
CA ASP A 210 6.94 18.09 12.50
C ASP A 210 7.79 18.01 13.77
N ALA A 211 7.85 16.83 14.39
CA ALA A 211 8.64 16.62 15.61
C ALA A 211 10.16 16.77 15.40
N SER A 212 10.66 16.67 14.16
CA SER A 212 12.07 16.84 13.83
C SER A 212 12.42 18.27 13.41
N ALA A 213 11.42 19.08 13.07
CA ALA A 213 11.58 20.45 12.59
C ALA A 213 11.39 21.51 13.70
N MET A 214 10.82 21.12 14.84
CA MET A 214 10.70 21.93 16.07
C MET A 214 12.00 22.03 16.86
#